data_AF-A0A4R6SQD0-F1
#
_entry.id   AF-A0A4R6SQD0-F1
#
_cell.length_a   1.000
_cell.length_b   1.000
_cell.length_c   1.000
_cell.angle_alpha   90.00
_cell.angle_beta   90.00
_cell.angle_gamma   90.00
#
_symmetry.space_group_name_H-M   'P 1'
#
loop_
_entity.id
_entity.type
_entity.pdbx_description
1 polymer ?
#
loop_
_entity_poly.entity_id
_entity_poly.type
_entity_poly.pdbx_seq_one_letter_code
_entity_poly.pdbx_strand_id
1 'polypeptide(L)'
;MVTTAAPETGGRRVRSIPATMVRNLTESAATSPGRLTLIMVGLFLLTVVTSVVGVTTVLSRQNTIDDLINHQEPLSAASQQIYRSLSDADATASSAFLAGGVEPADLRSRYEADIAQAGAALAKAAGDVGGVEGAAQQVNQLSQALPVYTGLVETARANNRQGFPTGGAYLREASTLMRSELLPAAQELFRIDIERLNEGEDDATAIPWFLTGFTALLLAALIASQIYLTKRTNRLLNVGLLVATIAVGVGVIWGALAMVVGSAHISSANRDGSQQVDVLVQARIVALQCRANETLTLVARGDGPQYETDYQKLIPGLVAKDGGPGTLLAKAKDLAADNAQTSSSVNAAIDSASKWHNAHLEIRKTDDEGDYQAAVKAATGTEPTSAAQLFAKLDSSLDDAIMSGRKAFVERADEAGKTLTGLGPGLAVLGLVALAGVTMGIRRRLQEYR
;
A
#
# COMPACT_ATOMS: atom_id res chain seq x y z
N MET A 1 0.57 -25.94 69.77
CA MET A 1 1.42 -24.74 69.61
C MET A 1 1.94 -24.74 68.19
N VAL A 2 1.35 -23.94 67.30
CA VAL A 2 1.98 -23.06 66.29
C VAL A 2 0.82 -22.25 65.69
N THR A 3 1.03 -20.95 65.59
CA THR A 3 0.07 -19.88 65.40
C THR A 3 0.06 -19.42 63.93
N THR A 4 -1.14 -19.13 63.38
CA THR A 4 -1.47 -18.11 62.35
C THR A 4 -0.66 -17.97 61.04
N ALA A 5 -1.37 -17.93 59.90
CA ALA A 5 -1.56 -16.70 59.09
C ALA A 5 -2.53 -16.93 57.91
N ALA A 6 -3.48 -16.01 57.72
CA ALA A 6 -4.33 -15.90 56.53
C ALA A 6 -3.65 -15.00 55.48
N PRO A 7 -3.94 -15.14 54.17
CA PRO A 7 -3.25 -14.39 53.13
C PRO A 7 -3.78 -12.95 53.02
N GLU A 8 -2.88 -11.96 53.07
CA GLU A 8 -3.19 -10.56 52.78
C GLU A 8 -3.42 -10.36 51.27
N THR A 9 -4.56 -9.78 50.93
CA THR A 9 -4.90 -9.29 49.61
C THR A 9 -4.02 -8.08 49.26
N GLY A 10 -3.11 -8.25 48.30
CA GLY A 10 -2.27 -7.19 47.75
C GLY A 10 -3.07 -6.14 46.96
N GLY A 11 -3.60 -5.15 47.67
CA GLY A 11 -4.18 -3.95 47.07
C GLY A 11 -3.11 -3.06 46.43
N ARG A 12 -3.28 -2.78 45.13
CA ARG A 12 -2.55 -1.78 44.35
C ARG A 12 -2.34 -0.47 45.13
N ARG A 13 -1.08 -0.13 45.44
CA ARG A 13 -0.69 1.24 45.81
C ARG A 13 -0.84 2.15 44.60
N VAL A 14 -2.00 2.77 44.47
CA VAL A 14 -2.17 3.97 43.65
C VAL A 14 -1.21 5.02 44.21
N ARG A 15 -0.29 5.53 43.37
CA ARG A 15 0.66 6.60 43.72
C ARG A 15 -0.14 7.84 44.15
N SER A 16 -0.37 7.99 45.45
CA SER A 16 -0.92 9.21 46.03
C SER A 16 0.08 10.33 45.84
N ILE A 17 -0.28 11.35 45.07
CA ILE A 17 0.45 12.62 45.04
C ILE A 17 0.55 13.09 46.50
N PRO A 18 1.75 13.33 47.04
CA PRO A 18 1.92 13.60 48.47
C PRO A 18 1.12 14.83 48.87
N ALA A 19 0.29 14.71 49.90
CA ALA A 19 -0.63 15.77 50.38
C ALA A 19 0.09 17.09 50.73
N THR A 20 1.39 17.01 51.04
CA THR A 20 2.28 18.16 51.26
C THR A 20 2.50 19.00 50.00
N MET A 21 2.51 18.38 48.82
CA MET A 21 2.65 19.07 47.53
C MET A 21 1.39 19.87 47.21
N VAL A 22 0.21 19.27 47.42
CA VAL A 22 -1.11 19.92 47.23
C VAL A 22 -1.28 21.10 48.20
N ARG A 23 -0.91 20.93 49.48
CA ARG A 23 -1.03 21.97 50.50
C ARG A 23 -0.09 23.16 50.25
N ASN A 24 1.14 22.92 49.82
CA ASN A 24 2.09 23.98 49.46
C ASN A 24 1.64 24.75 48.20
N LEU A 25 0.99 24.08 47.23
CA LEU A 25 0.39 24.73 46.07
C LEU A 25 -0.76 25.67 46.49
N THR A 26 -1.59 25.27 47.46
CA THR A 26 -2.70 26.09 47.96
C THR A 26 -2.26 27.31 48.78
N GLU A 27 -1.23 27.18 49.63
CA GLU A 27 -0.70 28.30 50.42
C GLU A 27 0.05 29.32 49.53
N SER A 28 0.80 28.84 48.52
CA SER A 28 1.47 29.73 47.56
C SER A 28 0.48 30.48 46.67
N ALA A 29 -0.62 29.83 46.27
CA ALA A 29 -1.71 30.46 45.51
C ALA A 29 -2.46 31.56 46.27
N ALA A 30 -2.31 31.68 47.59
CA ALA A 30 -2.90 32.77 48.36
C ALA A 30 -2.12 34.10 48.24
N THR A 31 -0.84 34.04 47.83
CA THR A 31 0.03 35.21 47.73
C THR A 31 0.18 35.70 46.28
N SER A 32 0.32 37.01 46.08
CA SER A 32 0.53 37.60 44.74
C SER A 32 1.75 37.02 43.99
N PRO A 33 2.91 36.79 44.65
CA PRO A 33 4.07 36.18 44.00
C PRO A 33 3.88 34.69 43.69
N GLY A 34 3.27 33.92 44.60
CA GLY A 34 3.11 32.47 44.43
C GLY A 34 2.15 32.10 43.29
N ARG A 35 1.10 32.90 43.02
CA ARG A 35 0.26 32.75 41.81
C ARG A 35 1.06 32.89 40.51
N LEU A 36 1.99 33.84 40.44
CA LEU A 36 2.83 34.04 39.25
C LEU A 36 3.82 32.88 39.05
N THR A 37 4.34 32.32 40.14
CA THR A 37 5.20 31.12 40.08
C THR A 37 4.44 29.89 39.60
N LEU A 38 3.21 29.70 40.07
CA LEU A 38 2.31 28.63 39.61
C LEU A 38 2.00 28.72 38.12
N ILE A 39 1.67 29.92 37.62
CA ILE A 39 1.45 30.16 36.19
C ILE A 39 2.73 29.89 35.39
N MET A 40 3.90 30.32 35.89
CA MET A 40 5.18 30.05 35.24
C MET A 40 5.45 28.56 35.10
N VAL A 41 5.33 27.80 36.20
CA VAL A 41 5.57 26.36 36.21
C VAL A 41 4.55 25.64 35.33
N GLY A 42 3.27 26.04 35.38
CA GLY A 42 2.22 25.49 34.52
C GLY A 42 2.49 25.70 33.04
N LEU A 43 2.80 26.94 32.62
CA LEU A 43 3.15 27.25 31.24
C LEU A 43 4.43 26.54 30.80
N PHE A 44 5.44 26.46 31.67
CA PHE A 44 6.68 25.76 31.37
C PHE A 44 6.42 24.27 31.08
N LEU A 45 5.71 23.60 31.98
CA LEU A 45 5.37 22.18 31.81
C LEU A 45 4.51 21.95 30.57
N LEU A 46 3.52 22.82 30.34
CA LEU A 46 2.65 22.72 29.18
C LEU A 46 3.44 22.91 27.87
N THR A 47 4.34 23.89 27.80
CA THR A 47 5.23 24.06 26.64
C THR A 47 6.10 22.82 26.41
N VAL A 48 6.72 22.27 27.46
CA VAL A 48 7.55 21.05 27.33
C VAL A 48 6.72 19.89 26.81
N VAL A 49 5.55 19.63 27.39
CA VAL A 49 4.67 18.53 26.97
C VAL A 49 4.22 18.73 25.52
N THR A 50 3.73 19.91 25.15
CA THR A 50 3.31 20.20 23.78
C THR A 50 4.46 20.06 22.78
N SER A 51 5.66 20.54 23.10
CA SER A 51 6.84 20.39 22.23
C SER A 51 7.27 18.93 22.07
N VAL A 52 7.30 18.15 23.16
CA VAL A 52 7.63 16.72 23.09
C VAL A 52 6.61 15.98 22.24
N VAL A 53 5.31 16.18 22.50
CA VAL A 53 4.22 15.56 21.74
C VAL A 53 4.29 15.96 20.26
N GLY A 54 4.61 17.22 19.96
CA GLY A 54 4.76 17.72 18.59
C GLY A 54 5.90 17.03 17.85
N VAL A 55 7.09 17.00 18.46
CA VAL A 55 8.26 16.34 17.86
C VAL A 55 8.03 14.84 17.67
N THR A 56 7.49 14.14 18.69
CA THR A 56 7.23 12.70 18.58
C THR A 56 6.17 12.38 17.53
N THR A 57 5.14 13.22 17.37
CA THR A 57 4.11 13.03 16.35
C THR A 57 4.72 13.12 14.94
N VAL A 58 5.56 14.13 14.69
CA VAL A 58 6.23 14.31 13.39
C VAL A 58 7.18 13.16 13.10
N LEU A 59 8.01 12.77 14.07
CA LEU A 59 8.96 11.66 13.89
C LEU A 59 8.26 10.32 13.68
N SER A 60 7.18 10.05 14.42
CA SER A 60 6.41 8.81 14.25
C SER A 60 5.83 8.74 12.84
N ARG A 61 5.28 9.85 12.35
CA ARG A 61 4.71 9.93 10.99
C ARG A 61 5.76 9.78 9.90
N GLN A 62 6.96 10.35 10.09
CA GLN A 62 8.07 10.16 9.16
C GLN A 62 8.49 8.68 9.09
N ASN A 63 8.61 8.01 10.25
CA ASN A 63 8.91 6.59 10.29
C ASN A 63 7.82 5.73 9.63
N THR A 64 6.54 6.08 9.79
CA THR A 64 5.43 5.38 9.11
C THR A 64 5.53 5.52 7.59
N ILE A 65 5.82 6.71 7.08
CA ILE A 65 6.02 6.93 5.63
C ILE A 65 7.24 6.15 5.12
N ASP A 66 8.34 6.15 5.88
CA ASP A 66 9.54 5.40 5.53
C ASP A 66 9.27 3.87 5.51
N ASP A 67 8.46 3.35 6.43
CA ASP A 67 8.04 1.94 6.47
C ASP A 67 7.15 1.60 5.27
N LEU A 68 6.20 2.46 4.92
CA LEU A 68 5.35 2.31 3.73
C LEU A 68 6.18 2.18 2.44
N ILE A 69 7.17 3.06 2.26
CA ILE A 69 8.00 3.11 1.05
C ILE A 69 9.02 1.97 0.99
N ASN A 70 9.71 1.69 2.11
CA ASN A 70 10.86 0.79 2.10
C ASN A 70 10.51 -0.66 2.42
N HIS A 71 9.33 -0.92 3.00
CA HIS A 71 8.93 -2.24 3.46
C HIS A 71 7.59 -2.70 2.90
N GLN A 72 6.52 -1.91 3.07
CA GLN A 72 5.16 -2.36 2.71
C GLN A 72 4.90 -2.35 1.20
N GLU A 73 5.29 -1.29 0.47
CA GLU A 73 5.15 -1.24 -0.99
C GLU A 73 5.96 -2.36 -1.67
N PRO A 74 7.24 -2.59 -1.33
CA PRO A 74 8.01 -3.64 -1.98
C PRO A 74 7.50 -5.05 -1.69
N LEU A 75 6.81 -5.26 -0.56
CA LEU A 75 6.15 -6.52 -0.21
C LEU A 75 4.89 -6.74 -1.05
N SER A 76 4.00 -5.75 -1.12
CA SER A 76 2.83 -5.77 -2.01
C SER A 76 3.24 -5.95 -3.48
N ALA A 77 4.33 -5.31 -3.89
CA ALA A 77 4.88 -5.46 -5.22
C ALA A 77 5.36 -6.90 -5.50
N ALA A 78 5.89 -7.59 -4.47
CA ALA A 78 6.33 -8.97 -4.55
C ALA A 78 5.15 -9.95 -4.61
N SER A 79 4.12 -9.81 -3.78
CA SER A 79 2.93 -10.66 -3.85
C SER A 79 2.19 -10.53 -5.18
N GLN A 80 2.12 -9.31 -5.74
CA GLN A 80 1.64 -9.11 -7.10
C GLN A 80 2.52 -9.83 -8.15
N GLN A 81 3.86 -9.79 -7.98
CA GLN A 81 4.79 -10.47 -8.87
C GLN A 81 4.59 -11.98 -8.86
N ILE A 82 4.31 -12.58 -7.70
CA ILE A 82 3.98 -14.01 -7.59
C ILE A 82 2.77 -14.31 -8.47
N TYR A 83 1.64 -13.63 -8.26
CA TYR A 83 0.42 -13.89 -9.04
C TYR A 83 0.68 -13.77 -10.54
N ARG A 84 1.30 -12.66 -10.96
CA ARG A 84 1.56 -12.35 -12.37
C ARG A 84 2.42 -13.42 -13.03
N SER A 85 3.58 -13.71 -12.44
CA SER A 85 4.52 -14.67 -13.02
C SER A 85 3.93 -16.08 -13.06
N LEU A 86 3.18 -16.49 -12.02
CA LEU A 86 2.50 -17.78 -12.04
C LEU A 86 1.43 -17.86 -13.15
N SER A 87 0.66 -16.80 -13.32
CA SER A 87 -0.39 -16.75 -14.32
C SER A 87 0.16 -16.67 -15.76
N ASP A 88 1.27 -15.95 -15.98
CA ASP A 88 1.94 -15.91 -17.29
C ASP A 88 2.66 -17.23 -17.61
N ALA A 89 3.27 -17.87 -16.59
CA ALA A 89 3.86 -19.19 -16.75
C ALA A 89 2.82 -20.22 -17.23
N ASP A 90 1.59 -20.20 -16.70
CA ASP A 90 0.54 -21.14 -17.09
C ASP A 90 0.02 -20.91 -18.51
N ALA A 91 -0.18 -19.64 -18.88
CA ALA A 91 -0.56 -19.27 -20.24
C ALA A 91 0.54 -19.60 -21.25
N THR A 92 1.80 -19.39 -20.88
CA THR A 92 2.98 -19.68 -21.70
C THR A 92 3.18 -21.19 -21.86
N ALA A 93 3.07 -21.97 -20.78
CA ALA A 93 3.14 -23.43 -20.82
C ALA A 93 2.05 -24.02 -21.73
N SER A 94 0.83 -23.52 -21.63
CA SER A 94 -0.29 -23.95 -22.48
C SER A 94 -0.08 -23.59 -23.94
N SER A 95 0.40 -22.37 -24.23
CA SER A 95 0.74 -21.93 -25.59
C SER A 95 1.88 -22.76 -26.20
N ALA A 96 2.93 -23.03 -25.43
CA ALA A 96 4.07 -23.83 -25.85
C ALA A 96 3.67 -25.29 -26.12
N PHE A 97 2.77 -25.84 -25.30
CA PHE A 97 2.22 -27.17 -25.52
C PHE A 97 1.41 -27.24 -26.82
N LEU A 98 0.57 -26.22 -27.06
CA LEU A 98 -0.32 -26.17 -28.22
C LEU A 98 0.44 -26.10 -29.56
N ALA A 99 1.61 -25.46 -29.59
CA ALA A 99 2.50 -25.45 -30.76
C ALA A 99 2.93 -26.86 -31.21
N GLY A 100 2.89 -27.84 -30.30
CA GLY A 100 3.18 -29.25 -30.57
C GLY A 100 4.67 -29.56 -30.76
N GLY A 101 5.05 -30.82 -30.56
CA GLY A 101 6.42 -31.29 -30.78
C GLY A 101 7.44 -30.66 -29.83
N VAL A 102 8.55 -30.16 -30.39
CA VAL A 102 9.56 -29.41 -29.63
C VAL A 102 9.07 -27.98 -29.47
N GLU A 103 8.95 -27.53 -28.22
CA GLU A 103 8.49 -26.18 -27.91
C GLU A 103 9.38 -25.09 -28.52
N PRO A 104 8.81 -23.94 -28.93
CA PRO A 104 9.59 -22.76 -29.30
C PRO A 104 10.51 -22.29 -28.16
N ALA A 105 11.76 -21.96 -28.49
CA ALA A 105 12.79 -21.60 -27.51
C ALA A 105 12.47 -20.33 -26.73
N ASP A 106 11.78 -19.38 -27.37
CA ASP A 106 11.31 -18.13 -26.77
C ASP A 106 10.24 -18.39 -25.70
N LEU A 107 9.25 -19.25 -25.98
CA LEU A 107 8.23 -19.63 -25.00
C LEU A 107 8.82 -20.42 -23.84
N ARG A 108 9.81 -21.28 -24.11
CA ARG A 108 10.55 -21.99 -23.05
C ARG A 108 11.27 -21.01 -22.13
N SER A 109 12.02 -20.07 -22.71
CA SER A 109 12.76 -19.07 -21.93
C SER A 109 11.82 -18.18 -21.11
N ARG A 110 10.66 -17.80 -21.65
CA ARG A 110 9.65 -17.02 -20.94
C ARG A 110 9.10 -17.78 -19.73
N TYR A 111 8.67 -19.04 -19.92
CA TYR A 111 8.21 -19.89 -18.83
C TYR A 111 9.25 -20.03 -17.71
N GLU A 112 10.51 -20.32 -18.05
CA GLU A 112 11.58 -20.45 -17.06
C GLU A 112 11.83 -19.14 -16.30
N ALA A 113 11.80 -18.00 -17.00
CA ALA A 113 11.94 -16.68 -16.40
C ALA A 113 10.79 -16.38 -15.43
N ASP A 114 9.56 -16.71 -15.80
CA ASP A 114 8.38 -16.51 -14.96
C ASP A 114 8.45 -17.37 -13.69
N ILE A 115 8.79 -18.65 -13.81
CA ILE A 115 8.97 -19.51 -12.63
C ILE A 115 10.08 -18.98 -11.71
N ALA A 116 11.20 -18.52 -12.27
CA ALA A 116 12.29 -17.93 -11.50
C ALA A 116 11.86 -16.63 -10.80
N GLN A 117 11.12 -15.75 -11.48
CA GLN A 117 10.58 -14.51 -10.91
C GLN A 117 9.56 -14.80 -9.80
N ALA A 118 8.64 -15.76 -10.01
CA ALA A 118 7.69 -16.18 -9.00
C ALA A 118 8.40 -16.74 -7.75
N GLY A 119 9.43 -17.58 -7.94
CA GLY A 119 10.23 -18.13 -6.84
C GLY A 119 10.98 -17.05 -6.06
N ALA A 120 11.60 -16.08 -6.75
CA ALA A 120 12.30 -14.97 -6.11
C ALA A 120 11.33 -14.06 -5.33
N ALA A 121 10.17 -13.74 -5.91
CA ALA A 121 9.14 -12.94 -5.26
C ALA A 121 8.53 -13.68 -4.05
N LEU A 122 8.33 -14.98 -4.15
CA LEU A 122 7.86 -15.83 -3.04
C LEU A 122 8.89 -15.88 -1.90
N ALA A 123 10.18 -15.98 -2.22
CA ALA A 123 11.25 -15.94 -1.22
C ALA A 123 11.29 -14.58 -0.50
N LYS A 124 11.09 -13.47 -1.23
CA LYS A 124 10.98 -12.14 -0.65
C LYS A 124 9.76 -12.04 0.28
N ALA A 125 8.59 -12.47 -0.18
CA ALA A 125 7.38 -12.49 0.64
C ALA A 125 7.58 -13.34 1.91
N ALA A 126 8.18 -14.53 1.78
CA ALA A 126 8.51 -15.43 2.89
C ALA A 126 9.44 -14.83 3.96
N GLY A 127 10.28 -13.85 3.58
CA GLY A 127 11.16 -13.16 4.52
C GLY A 127 10.43 -12.24 5.51
N ASP A 128 9.26 -11.72 5.12
CA ASP A 128 8.56 -10.64 5.83
C ASP A 128 7.15 -11.02 6.32
N VAL A 129 6.80 -12.31 6.31
CA VAL A 129 5.49 -12.81 6.80
C VAL A 129 5.35 -12.84 8.32
N GLY A 130 6.42 -12.49 9.06
CA GLY A 130 6.46 -12.56 10.51
C GLY A 130 5.33 -11.77 11.17
N GLY A 131 4.46 -12.46 11.91
CA GLY A 131 3.37 -11.83 12.68
C GLY A 131 2.01 -11.77 11.96
N VAL A 132 1.89 -12.24 10.71
CA VAL A 132 0.62 -12.27 9.97
C VAL A 132 0.29 -13.71 9.58
N GLU A 133 -0.51 -14.40 10.41
CA GLU A 133 -0.85 -15.82 10.22
C GLU A 133 -1.46 -16.11 8.84
N GLY A 134 -2.34 -15.24 8.34
CA GLY A 134 -2.99 -15.40 7.04
C GLY A 134 -2.00 -15.40 5.87
N ALA A 135 -1.05 -14.46 5.85
CA ALA A 135 -0.04 -14.40 4.81
C ALA A 135 0.92 -15.61 4.88
N ALA A 136 1.26 -16.08 6.09
CA ALA A 136 2.14 -17.23 6.27
C ALA A 136 1.52 -18.51 5.73
N GLN A 137 0.21 -18.68 5.86
CA GLN A 137 -0.54 -19.79 5.26
C GLN A 137 -0.43 -19.76 3.73
N GLN A 138 -0.64 -18.60 3.09
CA GLN A 138 -0.58 -18.49 1.63
C GLN A 138 0.83 -18.75 1.09
N VAL A 139 1.87 -18.20 1.72
CA VAL A 139 3.27 -18.45 1.35
C VAL A 139 3.61 -19.94 1.45
N ASN A 140 3.16 -20.62 2.50
CA ASN A 140 3.36 -22.06 2.68
C ASN A 140 2.65 -22.88 1.59
N GLN A 141 1.41 -22.53 1.25
CA GLN A 141 0.67 -23.18 0.18
C GLN A 141 1.38 -23.01 -1.18
N LEU A 142 1.78 -21.78 -1.51
CA LEU A 142 2.53 -21.47 -2.73
C LEU A 142 3.84 -22.26 -2.81
N SER A 143 4.58 -22.34 -1.71
CA SER A 143 5.87 -23.03 -1.63
C SER A 143 5.75 -24.54 -1.80
N GLN A 144 4.62 -25.14 -1.40
CA GLN A 144 4.37 -26.57 -1.57
C GLN A 144 3.84 -26.91 -2.97
N ALA A 145 2.94 -26.09 -3.51
CA ALA A 145 2.27 -26.37 -4.79
C ALA A 145 3.14 -26.02 -6.01
N LEU A 146 4.02 -25.01 -5.93
CA LEU A 146 4.82 -24.57 -7.08
C LEU A 146 5.76 -25.65 -7.64
N PRO A 147 6.48 -26.44 -6.81
CA PRO A 147 7.27 -27.57 -7.31
C PRO A 147 6.42 -28.67 -7.97
N VAL A 148 5.22 -28.92 -7.45
CA VAL A 148 4.30 -29.92 -8.02
C VAL A 148 3.82 -29.47 -9.40
N TYR A 149 3.42 -28.20 -9.52
CA TYR A 149 3.04 -27.57 -10.78
C TYR A 149 4.14 -27.69 -11.84
N THR A 150 5.36 -27.29 -11.51
CA THR A 150 6.48 -27.35 -12.46
C THR A 150 6.78 -28.80 -12.88
N GLY A 151 6.70 -29.77 -11.96
CA GLY A 151 6.82 -31.19 -12.27
C GLY A 151 5.76 -31.72 -13.25
N LEU A 152 4.50 -31.30 -13.10
CA LEU A 152 3.42 -31.66 -14.03
C LEU A 152 3.64 -31.04 -15.42
N VAL A 153 4.05 -29.78 -15.51
CA VAL A 153 4.36 -29.11 -16.78
C VAL A 153 5.53 -29.80 -17.50
N GLU A 154 6.60 -30.15 -16.79
CA GLU A 154 7.72 -30.89 -17.38
C GLU A 154 7.30 -32.30 -17.87
N THR A 155 6.42 -32.97 -17.13
CA THR A 155 5.85 -34.26 -17.55
C THR A 155 4.99 -34.11 -18.79
N ALA A 156 4.15 -33.08 -18.86
CA ALA A 156 3.34 -32.75 -20.02
C ALA A 156 4.23 -32.50 -21.25
N ARG A 157 5.28 -31.70 -21.10
CA ARG A 157 6.26 -31.38 -22.14
C ARG A 157 6.97 -32.63 -22.66
N ALA A 158 7.44 -33.50 -21.77
CA ALA A 158 8.14 -34.74 -22.16
C ALA A 158 7.23 -35.68 -23.00
N ASN A 159 5.94 -35.74 -22.67
CA ASN A 159 4.95 -36.49 -23.43
C ASN A 159 4.61 -35.78 -24.76
N ASN A 160 4.51 -34.45 -24.78
CA ASN A 160 4.23 -33.67 -25.99
C ASN A 160 5.32 -33.85 -27.05
N ARG A 161 6.59 -33.87 -26.63
CA ARG A 161 7.74 -34.12 -27.53
C ARG A 161 7.69 -35.52 -28.18
N GLN A 162 7.06 -36.48 -27.51
CA GLN A 162 6.86 -37.85 -28.04
C GLN A 162 5.54 -38.00 -28.81
N GLY A 163 4.72 -36.96 -28.87
CA GLY A 163 3.40 -36.99 -29.50
C GLY A 163 2.35 -37.77 -28.70
N PHE A 164 2.60 -38.05 -27.41
CA PHE A 164 1.67 -38.81 -26.59
C PHE A 164 0.48 -37.94 -26.12
N PRO A 165 -0.77 -38.39 -26.34
CA PRO A 165 -1.97 -37.63 -25.93
C PRO A 165 -2.05 -37.35 -24.42
N THR A 166 -1.41 -38.20 -23.60
CA THR A 166 -1.31 -38.06 -22.14
C THR A 166 -0.65 -36.75 -21.71
N GLY A 167 0.18 -36.12 -22.56
CA GLY A 167 0.76 -34.82 -22.26
C GLY A 167 -0.30 -33.74 -22.00
N GLY A 168 -1.42 -33.76 -22.73
CA GLY A 168 -2.51 -32.80 -22.55
C GLY A 168 -3.25 -33.01 -21.23
N ALA A 169 -3.31 -34.25 -20.73
CA ALA A 169 -3.88 -34.54 -19.42
C ALA A 169 -3.04 -33.94 -18.29
N TYR A 170 -1.72 -34.16 -18.31
CA TYR A 170 -0.80 -33.56 -17.33
C TYR A 170 -0.80 -32.03 -17.36
N LEU A 171 -0.89 -31.42 -18.55
CA LEU A 171 -0.99 -29.96 -18.65
C LEU A 171 -2.29 -29.43 -18.04
N ARG A 172 -3.43 -30.08 -18.31
CA ARG A 172 -4.71 -29.69 -17.71
C ARG A 172 -4.71 -29.87 -16.19
N GLU A 173 -4.07 -30.91 -15.68
CA GLU A 173 -3.87 -31.10 -14.25
C GLU A 173 -3.00 -30.00 -13.65
N ALA A 174 -1.87 -29.65 -14.30
CA ALA A 174 -1.02 -28.53 -13.89
C ALA A 174 -1.80 -27.20 -13.86
N SER A 175 -2.55 -26.89 -14.93
CA SER A 175 -3.34 -25.67 -14.99
C SER A 175 -4.53 -25.68 -14.02
N THR A 176 -5.04 -26.86 -13.66
CA THR A 176 -6.03 -26.99 -12.59
C THR A 176 -5.41 -26.61 -11.26
N LEU A 177 -4.25 -27.20 -10.89
CA LEU A 177 -3.50 -26.84 -9.69
C LEU A 177 -3.17 -25.34 -9.65
N MET A 178 -2.78 -24.77 -10.79
CA MET A 178 -2.52 -23.34 -10.92
C MET A 178 -3.77 -22.52 -10.56
N ARG A 179 -4.92 -22.84 -11.17
CA ARG A 179 -6.15 -22.04 -11.03
C ARG A 179 -6.91 -22.31 -9.73
N SER A 180 -6.80 -23.50 -9.14
CA SER A 180 -7.54 -23.86 -7.91
C SER A 180 -6.75 -23.60 -6.63
N GLU A 181 -5.41 -23.56 -6.69
CA GLU A 181 -4.56 -23.41 -5.49
C GLU A 181 -3.59 -22.25 -5.60
N LEU A 182 -2.71 -22.24 -6.62
CA LEU A 182 -1.61 -21.27 -6.69
C LEU A 182 -2.10 -19.83 -6.90
N LEU A 183 -2.94 -19.58 -7.90
CA LEU A 183 -3.46 -18.24 -8.19
C LEU A 183 -4.36 -17.71 -7.07
N PRO A 184 -5.30 -18.49 -6.49
CA PRO A 184 -6.06 -18.05 -5.32
C PRO A 184 -5.18 -17.72 -4.11
N ALA A 185 -4.17 -18.54 -3.81
CA ALA A 185 -3.25 -18.26 -2.70
C ALA A 185 -2.43 -16.99 -2.94
N ALA A 186 -1.93 -16.79 -4.17
CA ALA A 186 -1.21 -15.57 -4.55
C ALA A 186 -2.11 -14.32 -4.50
N GLN A 187 -3.37 -14.45 -4.92
CA GLN A 187 -4.36 -13.37 -4.86
C GLN A 187 -4.70 -12.99 -3.43
N GLU A 188 -4.89 -13.98 -2.55
CA GLU A 188 -5.18 -13.75 -1.14
C GLU A 188 -3.97 -13.12 -0.42
N LEU A 189 -2.76 -13.58 -0.73
CA LEU A 189 -1.54 -12.94 -0.23
C LEU A 189 -1.46 -11.47 -0.66
N PHE A 190 -1.73 -11.17 -1.93
CA PHE A 190 -1.77 -9.80 -2.44
C PHE A 190 -2.85 -8.96 -1.75
N ARG A 191 -4.04 -9.51 -1.50
CA ARG A 191 -5.13 -8.83 -0.77
C ARG A 191 -4.67 -8.44 0.65
N ILE A 192 -4.04 -9.37 1.36
CA ILE A 192 -3.53 -9.12 2.72
C ILE A 192 -2.47 -8.00 2.70
N ASP A 193 -1.54 -8.02 1.75
CA ASP A 193 -0.48 -7.01 1.67
C ASP A 193 -1.03 -5.62 1.30
N ILE A 194 -2.02 -5.55 0.41
CA ILE A 194 -2.71 -4.30 0.06
C ILE A 194 -3.53 -3.76 1.24
N GLU A 195 -4.20 -4.61 2.01
CA GLU A 195 -4.92 -4.18 3.21
C GLU A 195 -3.97 -3.57 4.23
N ARG A 196 -2.80 -4.18 4.44
CA ARG A 196 -1.76 -3.64 5.33
C ARG A 196 -1.20 -2.30 4.83
N LEU A 197 -0.97 -2.19 3.52
CA LEU A 197 -0.53 -0.93 2.91
C LEU A 197 -1.56 0.18 3.15
N ASN A 198 -2.85 -0.12 2.95
CA ASN A 198 -3.94 0.84 3.18
C ASN A 198 -4.07 1.21 4.66
N GLU A 199 -3.94 0.25 5.59
CA GLU A 199 -3.95 0.52 7.04
C GLU A 199 -2.78 1.45 7.44
N GLY A 200 -1.58 1.21 6.88
CA GLY A 200 -0.44 2.08 7.12
C GLY A 200 -0.61 3.49 6.54
N GLU A 201 -1.28 3.63 5.38
CA GLU A 201 -1.66 4.93 4.82
C GLU A 201 -2.68 5.68 5.70
N ASP A 202 -3.69 4.98 6.21
CA ASP A 202 -4.70 5.56 7.12
C ASP A 202 -4.05 6.08 8.40
N ASP A 203 -3.14 5.31 9.00
CA ASP A 203 -2.34 5.75 10.15
C ASP A 203 -1.43 6.93 9.81
N ALA A 204 -0.84 6.93 8.60
CA ALA A 204 -0.04 8.04 8.10
C ALA A 204 -0.87 9.30 7.79
N THR A 205 -2.20 9.23 7.70
CA THR A 205 -3.08 10.38 7.40
C THR A 205 -3.93 10.84 8.60
N ALA A 206 -3.98 10.05 9.67
CA ALA A 206 -4.77 10.32 10.86
C ALA A 206 -4.50 11.71 11.49
N ILE A 207 -5.57 12.37 11.96
CA ILE A 207 -5.48 13.65 12.66
C ILE A 207 -4.89 13.42 14.06
N PRO A 208 -3.78 14.10 14.43
CA PRO A 208 -3.14 13.92 15.73
C PRO A 208 -3.89 14.69 16.83
N TRP A 209 -5.05 14.17 17.25
CA TRP A 209 -5.96 14.83 18.21
C TRP A 209 -5.28 15.27 19.50
N PHE A 210 -4.34 14.49 20.04
CA PHE A 210 -3.58 14.86 21.23
C PHE A 210 -2.72 16.10 21.01
N LEU A 211 -1.98 16.17 19.89
CA LEU A 211 -1.16 17.33 19.55
C LEU A 211 -2.04 18.58 19.38
N THR A 212 -3.16 18.45 18.68
CA THR A 212 -4.12 19.53 18.49
C THR A 212 -4.66 20.04 19.83
N GLY A 213 -5.05 19.13 20.73
CA GLY A 213 -5.55 19.47 22.05
C GLY A 213 -4.52 20.18 22.94
N PHE A 214 -3.30 19.64 23.05
CA PHE A 214 -2.23 20.26 23.86
C PHE A 214 -1.80 21.61 23.32
N THR A 215 -1.77 21.76 22.00
CA THR A 215 -1.40 23.02 21.35
C THR A 215 -2.47 24.10 21.55
N ALA A 216 -3.75 23.74 21.40
CA ALA A 216 -4.87 24.63 21.69
C ALA A 216 -4.88 25.06 23.16
N LEU A 217 -4.63 24.12 24.09
CA LEU A 217 -4.53 24.40 25.52
C LEU A 217 -3.37 25.35 25.83
N LEU A 218 -2.21 25.16 25.21
CA LEU A 218 -1.04 26.03 25.38
C LEU A 218 -1.31 27.45 24.89
N LEU A 219 -1.89 27.61 23.71
CA LEU A 219 -2.26 28.93 23.17
C LEU A 219 -3.29 29.62 24.08
N ALA A 220 -4.33 28.91 24.51
CA ALA A 220 -5.32 29.43 25.44
C ALA A 220 -4.68 29.87 26.77
N ALA A 221 -3.76 29.08 27.33
CA ALA A 221 -3.05 29.41 28.56
C ALA A 221 -2.11 30.62 28.40
N LEU A 222 -1.41 30.74 27.27
CA LEU A 222 -0.56 31.90 26.96
C LEU A 222 -1.39 33.18 26.81
N ILE A 223 -2.52 33.12 26.11
CA ILE A 223 -3.42 34.26 25.92
C ILE A 223 -4.06 34.67 27.25
N ALA A 224 -4.58 33.71 28.02
CA ALA A 224 -5.17 33.96 29.34
C ALA A 224 -4.15 34.60 30.31
N SER A 225 -2.90 34.12 30.28
CA SER A 225 -1.81 34.67 31.09
C SER A 225 -1.47 36.12 30.70
N GLN A 226 -1.45 36.43 29.39
CA GLN A 226 -1.26 37.80 28.90
C GLN A 226 -2.40 38.72 29.33
N ILE A 227 -3.66 38.30 29.16
CA ILE A 227 -4.84 39.08 29.58
C ILE A 227 -4.80 39.35 31.10
N TYR A 228 -4.47 38.33 31.89
CA TYR A 228 -4.36 38.44 33.35
C TYR A 228 -3.28 39.46 33.77
N LEU A 229 -2.10 39.39 33.16
CA LEU A 229 -0.99 40.31 33.42
C LEU A 229 -1.32 41.75 33.00
N THR A 230 -1.96 41.94 31.84
CA THR A 230 -2.35 43.27 31.34
C THR A 230 -3.40 43.91 32.25
N LYS A 231 -4.45 43.16 32.64
CA LYS A 231 -5.49 43.67 33.57
C LYS A 231 -4.94 44.04 34.95
N ARG A 232 -3.92 43.32 35.43
CA ARG A 232 -3.39 43.52 36.79
C ARG A 232 -2.27 44.55 36.88
N THR A 233 -1.53 44.80 35.78
CA THR A 233 -0.35 45.67 35.78
C THR A 233 -0.44 46.88 34.86
N ASN A 234 -1.54 47.07 34.11
CA ASN A 234 -1.77 48.17 33.16
C ASN A 234 -0.66 48.38 32.10
N ARG A 235 0.29 47.44 31.95
CA ARG A 235 1.29 47.43 30.89
C ARG A 235 0.83 46.52 29.76
N LEU A 236 0.83 47.04 28.54
CA LEU A 236 0.12 46.45 27.41
C LEU A 236 0.74 45.12 26.89
N LEU A 237 2.05 44.90 26.98
CA LEU A 237 2.71 43.72 26.39
C LEU A 237 3.87 43.16 27.23
N ASN A 238 3.81 41.85 27.53
CA ASN A 238 4.97 41.09 28.04
C ASN A 238 5.73 40.48 26.86
N VAL A 239 6.89 41.05 26.53
CA VAL A 239 7.70 40.66 25.37
C VAL A 239 8.04 39.16 25.39
N GLY A 240 8.33 38.57 26.55
CA GLY A 240 8.67 37.14 26.65
C GLY A 240 7.49 36.22 26.32
N LEU A 241 6.29 36.54 26.82
CA LEU A 241 5.07 35.78 26.49
C LEU A 241 4.64 36.00 25.04
N LEU A 242 4.88 37.19 24.47
CA LEU A 242 4.62 37.48 23.06
C LEU A 242 5.53 36.63 22.17
N VAL A 243 6.84 36.58 22.45
CA VAL A 243 7.79 35.71 21.73
C VAL A 243 7.38 34.24 21.81
N ALA A 244 6.96 33.77 22.99
CA ALA A 244 6.47 32.41 23.13
C ALA A 244 5.20 32.14 22.31
N THR A 245 4.26 33.09 22.29
CA THR A 245 3.02 32.97 21.50
C THR A 245 3.30 32.96 20.00
N ILE A 246 4.22 33.81 19.53
CA ILE A 246 4.64 33.84 18.13
C ILE A 246 5.35 32.54 17.76
N ALA A 247 6.26 32.03 18.59
CA ALA A 247 6.96 30.78 18.32
C ALA A 247 5.99 29.59 18.21
N VAL A 248 5.03 29.48 19.14
CA VAL A 248 3.98 28.44 19.07
C VAL A 248 3.09 28.65 17.84
N GLY A 249 2.69 29.89 17.54
CA GLY A 249 1.86 30.21 16.36
C GLY A 249 2.55 29.86 15.03
N VAL A 250 3.85 30.18 14.90
CA VAL A 250 4.67 29.78 13.74
C VAL A 250 4.74 28.26 13.64
N GLY A 251 4.94 27.55 14.75
CA GLY A 251 4.95 26.08 14.76
C GLY A 251 3.61 25.48 14.32
N VAL A 252 2.49 26.07 14.74
CA VAL A 252 1.14 25.66 14.30
C VAL A 252 0.95 25.89 12.81
N ILE A 253 1.28 27.09 12.30
CA ILE A 253 1.11 27.41 10.89
C ILE A 253 1.99 26.52 10.01
N TRP A 254 3.25 26.34 10.40
CA TRP A 254 4.19 25.48 9.67
C TRP A 254 3.72 24.01 9.70
N GLY A 255 3.34 23.48 10.86
CA GLY A 255 2.80 22.13 10.98
C GLY A 255 1.51 21.92 10.17
N ALA A 256 0.60 22.90 10.20
CA ALA A 256 -0.63 22.87 9.41
C ALA A 256 -0.34 22.90 7.90
N LEU A 257 0.59 23.74 7.45
CA LEU A 257 0.99 23.80 6.04
C LEU A 257 1.65 22.49 5.59
N ALA A 258 2.57 21.95 6.38
CA ALA A 258 3.20 20.65 6.12
C ALA A 258 2.16 19.52 6.06
N MET A 259 1.14 19.56 6.93
CA MET A 259 0.05 18.60 6.90
C MET A 259 -0.82 18.74 5.65
N VAL A 260 -1.21 19.95 5.26
CA VAL A 260 -2.03 20.18 4.05
C VAL A 260 -1.29 19.72 2.80
N VAL A 261 -0.01 20.08 2.67
CA VAL A 261 0.82 19.68 1.53
C VAL A 261 1.06 18.16 1.54
N GLY A 262 1.47 17.59 2.68
CA GLY A 262 1.68 16.15 2.83
C GLY A 262 0.41 15.32 2.56
N SER A 263 -0.75 15.74 3.08
CA SER A 263 -2.03 15.08 2.80
C SER A 263 -2.44 15.18 1.33
N ALA A 264 -2.10 16.28 0.63
CA ALA A 264 -2.33 16.37 -0.80
C ALA A 264 -1.46 15.37 -1.58
N HIS A 265 -0.17 15.25 -1.25
CA HIS A 265 0.71 14.25 -1.88
C HIS A 265 0.24 12.81 -1.60
N ILE A 266 -0.18 12.48 -0.37
CA ILE A 266 -0.69 11.14 -0.03
C ILE A 266 -2.03 10.86 -0.72
N SER A 267 -2.95 11.84 -0.77
CA SER A 267 -4.22 11.67 -1.49
C SER A 267 -3.99 11.44 -2.99
N SER A 268 -3.02 12.13 -3.58
CA SER A 268 -2.62 11.89 -4.97
C SER A 268 -1.88 10.55 -5.12
N ALA A 269 -1.10 10.11 -4.13
CA ALA A 269 -0.45 8.80 -4.15
C ALA A 269 -1.48 7.65 -4.13
N ASN A 270 -2.55 7.81 -3.36
CA ASN A 270 -3.63 6.83 -3.33
C ASN A 270 -4.37 6.76 -4.68
N ARG A 271 -4.80 7.91 -5.22
CA ARG A 271 -5.54 7.95 -6.49
C ARG A 271 -4.70 7.59 -7.71
N ASP A 272 -3.53 8.23 -7.86
CA ASP A 272 -2.66 8.10 -9.04
C ASP A 272 -1.72 6.89 -8.94
N GLY A 273 -1.66 6.25 -7.77
CA GLY A 273 -0.80 5.11 -7.46
C GLY A 273 -1.62 3.89 -7.07
N SER A 274 -1.94 3.74 -5.79
CA SER A 274 -2.53 2.51 -5.22
C SER A 274 -3.83 2.08 -5.93
N GLN A 275 -4.82 2.96 -6.03
CA GLN A 275 -6.11 2.65 -6.64
C GLN A 275 -5.99 2.37 -8.15
N GLN A 276 -5.17 3.16 -8.85
CA GLN A 276 -4.90 2.94 -10.26
C GLN A 276 -4.21 1.60 -10.50
N VAL A 277 -3.17 1.29 -9.72
CA VAL A 277 -2.42 0.04 -9.80
C VAL A 277 -3.35 -1.12 -9.52
N ASP A 278 -4.16 -1.09 -8.46
CA ASP A 278 -5.13 -2.15 -8.14
C ASP A 278 -6.05 -2.49 -9.32
N VAL A 279 -6.67 -1.48 -9.94
CA VAL A 279 -7.54 -1.68 -11.10
C VAL A 279 -6.77 -2.28 -12.30
N LEU A 280 -5.55 -1.81 -12.56
CA LEU A 280 -4.69 -2.35 -13.61
C LEU A 280 -4.24 -3.79 -13.33
N VAL A 281 -3.94 -4.11 -12.06
CA VAL A 281 -3.64 -5.48 -11.62
C VAL A 281 -4.82 -6.36 -11.94
N GLN A 282 -6.02 -6.01 -11.47
CA GLN A 282 -7.23 -6.79 -11.71
C GLN A 282 -7.50 -6.97 -13.21
N ALA A 283 -7.31 -5.93 -14.03
CA ALA A 283 -7.45 -6.04 -15.48
C ALA A 283 -6.47 -7.07 -16.07
N ARG A 284 -5.20 -7.02 -15.65
CA ARG A 284 -4.19 -7.97 -16.11
C ARG A 284 -4.47 -9.39 -15.65
N ILE A 285 -4.94 -9.56 -14.41
CA ILE A 285 -5.40 -10.85 -13.86
C ILE A 285 -6.46 -11.46 -14.76
N VAL A 286 -7.51 -10.70 -15.08
CA VAL A 286 -8.60 -11.15 -15.96
C VAL A 286 -8.07 -11.48 -17.35
N ALA A 287 -7.13 -10.69 -17.89
CA ALA A 287 -6.56 -10.91 -19.21
C ALA A 287 -5.78 -12.23 -19.28
N LEU A 288 -4.95 -12.51 -18.27
CA LEU A 288 -4.18 -13.75 -18.19
C LEU A 288 -5.10 -14.97 -18.02
N GLN A 289 -6.16 -14.87 -17.21
CA GLN A 289 -7.15 -15.94 -17.08
C GLN A 289 -7.90 -16.21 -18.39
N CYS A 290 -8.29 -15.15 -19.11
CA CYS A 290 -8.87 -15.29 -20.45
C CYS A 290 -7.89 -15.96 -21.42
N ARG A 291 -6.60 -15.59 -21.42
CA ARG A 291 -5.60 -16.21 -22.29
C ARG A 291 -5.38 -17.69 -21.97
N ALA A 292 -5.33 -18.05 -20.69
CA ALA A 292 -5.24 -19.44 -20.27
C ALA A 292 -6.45 -20.23 -20.79
N ASN A 293 -7.67 -19.74 -20.55
CA ASN A 293 -8.90 -20.38 -21.05
C ASN A 293 -8.92 -20.54 -22.57
N GLU A 294 -8.58 -19.49 -23.33
CA GLU A 294 -8.48 -19.53 -24.80
C GLU A 294 -7.56 -20.67 -25.28
N THR A 295 -6.37 -20.80 -24.68
CA THR A 295 -5.41 -21.84 -25.07
C THR A 295 -5.86 -23.24 -24.64
N LEU A 296 -6.43 -23.37 -23.45
CA LEU A 296 -6.87 -24.67 -22.92
C LEU A 296 -8.09 -25.23 -23.65
N THR A 297 -8.96 -24.38 -24.20
CA THR A 297 -10.04 -24.81 -25.08
C THR A 297 -9.50 -25.64 -26.25
N LEU A 298 -8.38 -25.20 -26.86
CA LEU A 298 -7.74 -25.92 -27.96
C LEU A 298 -6.93 -27.13 -27.48
N VAL A 299 -6.24 -27.04 -26.33
CA VAL A 299 -5.51 -28.17 -25.74
C VAL A 299 -6.44 -29.35 -25.41
N ALA A 300 -7.67 -29.06 -24.96
CA ALA A 300 -8.61 -30.07 -24.49
C ALA A 300 -9.26 -30.93 -25.60
N ARG A 301 -9.01 -30.64 -26.89
CA ARG A 301 -9.39 -31.45 -28.08
C ARG A 301 -10.75 -32.16 -27.96
N GLY A 302 -11.81 -31.40 -27.69
CA GLY A 302 -13.20 -31.89 -27.56
C GLY A 302 -13.81 -31.77 -26.16
N ASP A 303 -12.98 -31.55 -25.13
CA ASP A 303 -13.41 -31.29 -23.73
C ASP A 303 -13.16 -29.82 -23.33
N GLY A 304 -13.20 -28.94 -24.33
CA GLY A 304 -12.98 -27.50 -24.23
C GLY A 304 -14.14 -26.60 -23.77
N PRO A 305 -15.44 -26.98 -23.83
CA PRO A 305 -16.55 -26.04 -23.63
C PRO A 305 -16.56 -25.27 -22.30
N GLN A 306 -16.03 -25.88 -21.22
CA GLN A 306 -15.94 -25.21 -19.93
C GLN A 306 -14.98 -24.01 -19.96
N TYR A 307 -13.84 -24.14 -20.63
CA TYR A 307 -12.86 -23.06 -20.77
C TYR A 307 -13.43 -21.89 -21.56
N GLU A 308 -14.14 -22.16 -22.64
CA GLU A 308 -14.85 -21.14 -23.41
C GLU A 308 -15.93 -20.43 -22.56
N THR A 309 -16.70 -21.20 -21.79
CA THR A 309 -17.71 -20.64 -20.88
C THR A 309 -17.08 -19.69 -19.87
N ASP A 310 -15.93 -20.05 -19.31
CA ASP A 310 -15.23 -19.20 -18.34
C ASP A 310 -14.56 -17.99 -19.00
N TYR A 311 -14.04 -18.11 -20.23
CA TYR A 311 -13.61 -16.96 -21.04
C TYR A 311 -14.75 -15.95 -21.22
N GLN A 312 -15.94 -16.42 -21.63
CA GLN A 312 -17.09 -15.54 -21.88
C GLN A 312 -17.62 -14.84 -20.63
N LYS A 313 -17.43 -15.43 -19.44
CA LYS A 313 -17.74 -14.77 -18.16
C LYS A 313 -16.77 -13.65 -17.83
N LEU A 314 -15.49 -13.83 -18.17
CA LEU A 314 -14.39 -12.94 -17.78
C LEU A 314 -14.19 -11.76 -18.76
N ILE A 315 -14.26 -12.02 -20.07
CA ILE A 315 -13.94 -11.03 -21.10
C ILE A 315 -14.77 -9.72 -21.03
N PRO A 316 -16.05 -9.69 -20.57
CA PRO A 316 -16.79 -8.45 -20.40
C PRO A 316 -16.17 -7.50 -19.38
N GLY A 317 -15.32 -8.00 -18.48
CA GLY A 317 -14.54 -7.18 -17.55
C GLY A 317 -13.44 -6.35 -18.22
N LEU A 318 -13.02 -6.72 -19.44
CA LEU A 318 -11.97 -6.02 -20.20
C LEU A 318 -12.51 -5.32 -21.44
N VAL A 319 -13.34 -6.00 -22.22
CA VAL A 319 -13.89 -5.52 -23.49
C VAL A 319 -15.40 -5.38 -23.35
N ALA A 320 -15.88 -4.14 -23.43
CA ALA A 320 -17.31 -3.87 -23.41
C ALA A 320 -17.93 -4.30 -24.75
N LYS A 321 -19.12 -4.93 -24.71
CA LYS A 321 -19.85 -5.30 -25.93
C LYS A 321 -20.23 -4.09 -26.79
N ASP A 322 -20.41 -2.90 -26.19
CA ASP A 322 -20.86 -1.67 -26.86
C ASP A 322 -20.07 -0.41 -26.46
N GLY A 323 -18.85 -0.55 -25.95
CA GLY A 323 -18.04 0.61 -25.48
C GLY A 323 -18.60 1.34 -24.26
N GLY A 324 -19.59 0.76 -23.57
CA GLY A 324 -20.22 1.33 -22.38
C GLY A 324 -19.28 1.44 -21.17
N PRO A 325 -19.56 2.34 -20.22
CA PRO A 325 -18.79 2.48 -18.99
C PRO A 325 -18.95 1.22 -18.12
N GLY A 326 -17.84 0.69 -17.58
CA GLY A 326 -17.89 -0.40 -16.59
C GLY A 326 -16.77 -1.45 -16.66
N THR A 327 -15.90 -1.45 -17.68
CA THR A 327 -14.75 -2.37 -17.72
C THR A 327 -13.63 -1.91 -16.80
N LEU A 328 -12.78 -2.84 -16.37
CA LEU A 328 -11.58 -2.53 -15.59
C LEU A 328 -10.64 -1.60 -16.38
N LEU A 329 -10.52 -1.78 -17.69
CA LEU A 329 -9.70 -0.92 -18.55
C LEU A 329 -10.29 0.49 -18.71
N ALA A 330 -11.63 0.63 -18.75
CA ALA A 330 -12.28 1.94 -18.75
C ALA A 330 -12.06 2.67 -17.42
N LYS A 331 -12.21 1.97 -16.28
CA LYS A 331 -11.91 2.53 -14.95
C LYS A 331 -10.44 2.92 -14.82
N ALA A 332 -9.51 2.10 -15.34
CA ALA A 332 -8.09 2.42 -15.37
C ALA A 332 -7.81 3.68 -16.20
N LYS A 333 -8.52 3.86 -17.33
CA LYS A 333 -8.38 5.05 -18.18
C LYS A 333 -8.81 6.32 -17.45
N ASP A 334 -9.92 6.27 -16.72
CA ASP A 334 -10.41 7.40 -15.94
C ASP A 334 -9.44 7.77 -14.80
N LEU A 335 -8.84 6.77 -14.15
CA LEU A 335 -7.81 6.98 -13.13
C LEU A 335 -6.48 7.46 -13.72
N ALA A 336 -6.20 7.18 -14.99
CA ALA A 336 -4.97 7.59 -15.67
C ALA A 336 -5.04 8.97 -16.34
N ALA A 337 -6.16 9.68 -16.26
CA ALA A 337 -6.38 10.95 -16.96
C ALA A 337 -5.29 12.00 -16.67
N ASP A 338 -4.75 12.02 -15.46
CA ASP A 338 -3.79 13.04 -15.00
C ASP A 338 -2.31 12.65 -15.25
N ASN A 339 -2.04 11.43 -15.74
CA ASN A 339 -0.69 10.97 -16.08
C ASN A 339 -0.62 10.56 -17.57
N ALA A 340 0.05 11.37 -18.38
CA ALA A 340 0.14 11.16 -19.83
C ALA A 340 0.78 9.82 -20.21
N GLN A 341 1.81 9.38 -19.48
CA GLN A 341 2.50 8.11 -19.75
C GLN A 341 1.58 6.93 -19.42
N THR A 342 0.97 6.92 -18.23
CA THR A 342 0.03 5.86 -17.85
C THR A 342 -1.18 5.83 -18.77
N SER A 343 -1.73 7.00 -19.12
CA SER A 343 -2.86 7.11 -20.06
C SER A 343 -2.53 6.53 -21.43
N SER A 344 -1.32 6.77 -21.94
CA SER A 344 -0.85 6.17 -23.21
C SER A 344 -0.83 4.64 -23.14
N SER A 345 -0.22 4.07 -22.10
CA SER A 345 -0.16 2.62 -21.88
C SER A 345 -1.56 2.00 -21.72
N VAL A 346 -2.47 2.65 -20.98
CA VAL A 346 -3.85 2.17 -20.82
C VAL A 346 -4.62 2.20 -22.14
N ASN A 347 -4.48 3.25 -22.96
CA ASN A 347 -5.13 3.30 -24.26
C ASN A 347 -4.59 2.20 -25.21
N ALA A 348 -3.28 1.92 -25.18
CA ALA A 348 -2.68 0.82 -25.93
C ALA A 348 -3.20 -0.55 -25.46
N ALA A 349 -3.41 -0.73 -24.15
CA ALA A 349 -4.04 -1.92 -23.59
C ALA A 349 -5.49 -2.08 -24.07
N ILE A 350 -6.31 -1.01 -24.05
CA ILE A 350 -7.70 -1.06 -24.55
C ILE A 350 -7.78 -1.49 -26.01
N ASP A 351 -6.93 -0.90 -26.87
CA ASP A 351 -6.86 -1.25 -28.28
C ASP A 351 -6.42 -2.70 -28.50
N SER A 352 -5.37 -3.14 -27.79
CA SER A 352 -4.85 -4.51 -27.87
C SER A 352 -5.86 -5.54 -27.36
N ALA A 353 -6.57 -5.26 -26.26
CA ALA A 353 -7.62 -6.13 -25.73
C ALA A 353 -8.77 -6.33 -26.72
N SER A 354 -9.21 -5.25 -27.37
CA SER A 354 -10.29 -5.31 -28.36
C SER A 354 -9.87 -6.12 -29.60
N LYS A 355 -8.65 -5.90 -30.09
CA LYS A 355 -8.09 -6.66 -31.23
C LYS A 355 -7.88 -8.13 -30.88
N TRP A 356 -7.35 -8.42 -29.69
CA TRP A 356 -7.16 -9.79 -29.22
C TRP A 356 -8.50 -10.52 -29.08
N HIS A 357 -9.53 -9.87 -28.52
CA HIS A 357 -10.87 -10.46 -28.44
C HIS A 357 -11.44 -10.79 -29.83
N ASN A 358 -11.26 -9.92 -30.82
CA ASN A 358 -11.66 -10.24 -32.19
C ASN A 358 -10.89 -11.44 -32.77
N ALA A 359 -9.58 -11.53 -32.52
CA ALA A 359 -8.78 -12.68 -32.93
C ALA A 359 -9.25 -13.97 -32.23
N HIS A 360 -9.66 -13.90 -30.97
CA HIS A 360 -10.27 -15.01 -30.24
C HIS A 360 -11.57 -15.49 -30.92
N LEU A 361 -12.46 -14.58 -31.31
CA LEU A 361 -13.71 -14.93 -32.00
C LEU A 361 -13.44 -15.68 -33.32
N GLU A 362 -12.43 -15.26 -34.09
CA GLU A 362 -12.02 -15.96 -35.31
C GLU A 362 -11.40 -17.34 -35.03
N ILE A 363 -10.62 -17.48 -33.96
CA ILE A 363 -10.13 -18.79 -33.49
C ILE A 363 -11.31 -19.72 -33.18
N ARG A 364 -12.30 -19.25 -32.42
CA ARG A 364 -13.50 -20.04 -32.06
C ARG A 364 -14.28 -20.46 -33.28
N LYS A 365 -14.53 -19.53 -34.20
CA LYS A 365 -15.25 -19.82 -35.45
C LYS A 365 -14.53 -20.91 -36.25
N THR A 366 -13.21 -20.81 -36.38
CA THR A 366 -12.39 -21.77 -37.15
C THR A 366 -12.37 -23.15 -36.48
N ASP A 367 -12.28 -23.20 -35.15
CA ASP A 367 -12.34 -24.44 -34.36
C ASP A 367 -13.72 -25.10 -34.44
N ASP A 368 -14.81 -24.31 -34.32
CA ASP A 368 -16.20 -24.79 -34.41
C ASP A 368 -16.56 -25.29 -35.82
N GLU A 369 -15.93 -24.75 -36.87
CA GLU A 369 -16.03 -25.23 -38.26
C GLU A 369 -15.21 -26.51 -38.52
N GLY A 370 -14.40 -26.95 -37.54
CA GLY A 370 -13.62 -28.19 -37.58
C GLY A 370 -12.18 -28.03 -38.09
N ASP A 371 -11.71 -26.82 -38.40
CA ASP A 371 -10.33 -26.57 -38.82
C ASP A 371 -9.42 -26.28 -37.61
N TYR A 372 -9.19 -27.32 -36.82
CA TYR A 372 -8.34 -27.27 -35.63
C TYR A 372 -6.93 -26.73 -35.91
N GLN A 373 -6.34 -27.06 -37.07
CA GLN A 373 -4.97 -26.65 -37.38
C GLN A 373 -4.88 -25.14 -37.65
N ALA A 374 -5.86 -24.58 -38.37
CA ALA A 374 -5.93 -23.13 -38.55
C ALA A 374 -6.22 -22.40 -37.23
N ALA A 375 -7.10 -22.94 -36.38
CA ALA A 375 -7.36 -22.39 -35.05
C ALA A 375 -6.09 -22.36 -34.17
N VAL A 376 -5.32 -23.45 -34.13
CA VAL A 376 -4.04 -23.51 -33.42
C VAL A 376 -3.06 -22.48 -33.98
N LYS A 377 -2.91 -22.40 -35.31
CA LYS A 377 -2.00 -21.43 -35.94
C LYS A 377 -2.37 -19.98 -35.61
N ALA A 378 -3.66 -19.65 -35.58
CA ALA A 378 -4.13 -18.32 -35.20
C ALA A 378 -3.90 -18.02 -33.70
N ALA A 379 -4.02 -19.03 -32.84
CA ALA A 379 -3.83 -18.91 -31.39
C ALA A 379 -2.35 -18.79 -30.97
N THR A 380 -1.44 -19.45 -31.67
CA THR A 380 0.01 -19.53 -31.35
C THR A 380 0.91 -18.84 -32.36
N GLY A 381 0.35 -18.14 -33.34
CA GLY A 381 1.11 -17.50 -34.42
C GLY A 381 2.09 -16.44 -33.94
N THR A 382 3.07 -16.12 -34.79
CA THR A 382 4.06 -15.05 -34.58
C THR A 382 3.74 -13.78 -35.38
N GLU A 383 2.69 -13.81 -36.20
CA GLU A 383 2.25 -12.66 -36.98
C GLU A 383 1.73 -11.55 -36.04
N PRO A 384 1.95 -10.26 -36.36
CA PRO A 384 1.54 -9.15 -35.49
C PRO A 384 0.05 -9.08 -35.16
N THR A 385 -0.78 -9.76 -35.95
CA THR A 385 -2.25 -9.87 -35.84
C THR A 385 -2.72 -11.17 -35.19
N SER A 386 -1.81 -12.10 -34.88
CA SER A 386 -2.15 -13.34 -34.16
C SER A 386 -2.61 -13.06 -32.74
N ALA A 387 -3.42 -13.95 -32.17
CA ALA A 387 -3.91 -13.78 -30.79
C ALA A 387 -2.77 -13.73 -29.78
N ALA A 388 -1.72 -14.55 -29.96
CA ALA A 388 -0.54 -14.54 -29.09
C ALA A 388 0.17 -13.17 -29.07
N GLN A 389 0.39 -12.56 -30.23
CA GLN A 389 1.09 -11.26 -30.32
C GLN A 389 0.22 -10.10 -29.83
N LEU A 390 -1.09 -10.14 -30.08
CA LEU A 390 -2.04 -9.14 -29.58
C LEU A 390 -2.16 -9.22 -28.05
N PHE A 391 -2.23 -10.42 -27.49
CA PHE A 391 -2.20 -10.63 -26.05
C PHE A 391 -0.87 -10.15 -25.44
N ALA A 392 0.28 -10.48 -26.04
CA ALA A 392 1.57 -10.02 -25.54
C ALA A 392 1.67 -8.47 -25.49
N LYS A 393 1.10 -7.77 -26.47
CA LYS A 393 1.02 -6.30 -26.46
C LYS A 393 0.10 -5.78 -25.36
N LEU A 394 -1.06 -6.42 -25.15
CA LEU A 394 -1.95 -6.11 -24.04
C LEU A 394 -1.22 -6.26 -22.70
N ASP A 395 -0.58 -7.41 -22.48
CA ASP A 395 0.14 -7.71 -21.24
C ASP A 395 1.28 -6.72 -20.97
N SER A 396 2.09 -6.42 -22.00
CA SER A 396 3.16 -5.42 -21.92
C SER A 396 2.62 -4.02 -21.61
N SER A 397 1.51 -3.62 -22.24
CA SER A 397 0.92 -2.29 -22.01
C SER A 397 0.35 -2.16 -20.59
N LEU A 398 -0.22 -3.24 -20.06
CA LEU A 398 -0.67 -3.30 -18.67
C LEU A 398 0.50 -3.28 -17.69
N ASP A 399 1.59 -3.99 -17.99
CA ASP A 399 2.80 -3.96 -17.18
C ASP A 399 3.42 -2.56 -17.11
N ASP A 400 3.56 -1.89 -18.26
CA ASP A 400 4.05 -0.52 -18.34
C ASP A 400 3.19 0.46 -17.53
N ALA A 401 1.86 0.32 -17.63
CA ALA A 401 0.92 1.14 -16.86
C ALA A 401 1.05 0.90 -15.35
N ILE A 402 1.17 -0.36 -14.92
CA ILE A 402 1.36 -0.75 -13.51
C ILE A 402 2.68 -0.18 -12.99
N MET A 403 3.77 -0.33 -13.74
CA MET A 403 5.09 0.17 -13.35
C MET A 403 5.11 1.70 -13.26
N SER A 404 4.44 2.40 -14.17
CA SER A 404 4.25 3.85 -14.12
C SER A 404 3.48 4.29 -12.87
N GLY A 405 2.36 3.62 -12.56
CA GLY A 405 1.57 3.90 -11.35
C GLY A 405 2.34 3.66 -10.05
N ARG A 406 3.09 2.55 -9.95
CA ARG A 406 3.96 2.27 -8.80
C ARG A 406 5.05 3.33 -8.62
N LYS A 407 5.70 3.74 -9.71
CA LYS A 407 6.70 4.80 -9.67
C LYS A 407 6.08 6.12 -9.19
N ALA A 408 4.90 6.46 -9.68
CA ALA A 408 4.15 7.64 -9.28
C ALA A 408 3.76 7.61 -7.78
N PHE A 409 3.45 6.42 -7.25
CA PHE A 409 3.21 6.21 -5.81
C PHE A 409 4.46 6.50 -4.99
N VAL A 410 5.58 5.84 -5.30
CA VAL A 410 6.85 5.97 -4.57
C VAL A 410 7.33 7.42 -4.58
N GLU A 411 7.27 8.10 -5.73
CA GLU A 411 7.66 9.51 -5.86
C GLU A 411 6.78 10.42 -4.99
N ARG A 412 5.44 10.25 -5.01
CA ARG A 412 4.53 11.07 -4.20
C ARG A 412 4.65 10.78 -2.71
N ALA A 413 4.86 9.53 -2.31
CA ALA A 413 5.07 9.14 -0.93
C ALA A 413 6.39 9.72 -0.38
N ASP A 414 7.46 9.67 -1.17
CA ASP A 414 8.75 10.29 -0.83
C ASP A 414 8.65 11.81 -0.75
N GLU A 415 7.92 12.46 -1.68
CA GLU A 415 7.60 13.89 -1.58
C GLU A 415 6.83 14.22 -0.29
N ALA A 416 5.84 13.41 0.09
CA ALA A 416 5.14 13.57 1.35
C ALA A 416 6.08 13.46 2.56
N GLY A 417 6.99 12.49 2.58
CA GLY A 417 8.03 12.36 3.61
C GLY A 417 8.96 13.58 3.67
N LYS A 418 9.37 14.10 2.50
CA LYS A 418 10.20 15.31 2.39
C LYS A 418 9.52 16.55 2.95
N THR A 419 8.20 16.69 2.87
CA THR A 419 7.47 17.82 3.50
C THR A 419 7.60 17.86 5.02
N LEU A 420 7.85 16.70 5.65
CA LEU A 420 8.08 16.59 7.09
C LEU A 420 9.55 16.81 7.47
N THR A 421 10.47 16.78 6.50
CA THR A 421 11.90 16.93 6.75
C THR A 421 12.19 18.32 7.30
N GLY A 422 12.86 18.37 8.45
CA GLY A 422 13.18 19.62 9.16
C GLY A 422 12.05 20.16 10.04
N LEU A 423 10.82 19.64 9.93
CA LEU A 423 9.70 20.04 10.80
C LEU A 423 9.97 19.62 12.25
N GLY A 424 10.48 18.40 12.48
CA GLY A 424 10.85 17.92 13.83
C GLY A 424 11.90 18.80 14.52
N PRO A 425 13.10 18.99 13.93
CA PRO A 425 14.10 19.92 14.46
C PRO A 425 13.61 21.36 14.58
N GLY A 426 12.83 21.85 13.61
CA GLY A 426 12.24 23.19 13.64
C GLY A 426 11.29 23.39 14.82
N LEU A 427 10.39 22.43 15.07
CA LEU A 427 9.49 22.44 16.22
C LEU A 427 10.25 22.35 17.55
N ALA A 428 11.34 21.58 17.61
CA ALA A 428 12.20 21.53 18.80
C ALA A 428 12.83 22.90 19.10
N VAL A 429 13.36 23.58 18.08
CA VAL A 429 13.91 24.94 18.21
C VAL A 429 12.84 25.94 18.64
N LEU A 430 11.66 25.92 18.00
CA LEU A 430 10.53 26.78 18.37
C LEU A 430 10.05 26.52 19.81
N GLY A 431 10.05 25.25 20.24
CA GLY A 431 9.76 24.85 21.62
C GLY A 431 10.75 25.45 22.62
N LEU A 432 12.05 25.40 22.33
CA LEU A 432 13.09 26.02 23.16
C LEU A 432 12.95 27.55 23.21
N VAL A 433 12.62 28.19 22.09
CA VAL A 433 12.34 29.65 22.04
C VAL A 433 11.11 29.99 22.89
N ALA A 434 10.04 29.20 22.81
CA ALA A 434 8.85 29.40 23.62
C ALA A 434 9.15 29.22 25.12
N LEU A 435 9.94 28.21 25.48
CA LEU A 435 10.37 27.95 26.86
C LEU A 435 11.20 29.12 27.42
N ALA A 436 12.15 29.63 26.64
CA ALA A 436 12.95 30.80 26.99
C ALA A 436 12.07 32.05 27.15
N GLY A 437 11.10 32.24 26.25
CA GLY A 437 10.13 33.35 26.32
C GLY A 437 9.27 33.31 27.59
N VAL A 438 8.70 32.15 27.93
CA VAL A 438 7.89 31.95 29.15
C VAL A 438 8.73 32.22 30.41
N THR A 439 9.93 31.65 30.49
CA THR A 439 10.81 31.80 31.67
C THR A 439 11.29 33.23 31.86
N MET A 440 11.81 33.88 30.81
CA MET A 440 12.29 35.27 30.89
C MET A 440 11.13 36.25 31.14
N GLY A 441 9.99 36.06 30.47
CA GLY A 441 8.83 36.94 30.58
C GLY A 441 8.26 37.03 32.00
N ILE A 442 8.24 35.92 32.74
CA ILE A 442 7.69 35.89 34.10
C ILE A 442 8.79 36.18 35.14
N ARG A 443 10.06 35.78 34.90
CA ARG A 443 11.17 36.07 35.82
C ARG A 443 11.44 37.56 35.96
N ARG A 444 11.36 38.32 34.86
CA ARG A 444 11.49 39.79 34.88
C ARG A 444 10.42 40.45 35.75
N ARG A 445 9.22 39.86 35.83
CA ARG A 445 8.12 40.33 36.70
C ARG A 445 8.31 39.95 38.16
N LEU A 446 8.80 38.76 38.45
CA LEU A 446 9.11 38.34 39.84
C LEU A 446 10.20 39.22 40.47
N GLN A 447 11.12 39.75 39.68
CA GLN A 447 12.15 40.70 40.13
C GLN A 447 11.59 42.11 40.43
N GLU A 448 10.45 42.51 39.87
CA GLU A 448 9.79 43.80 40.19
C GLU A 448 9.09 43.78 41.57
N TYR A 449 8.88 42.60 42.18
CA TYR A 449 8.21 42.42 43.48
C TYR A 449 9.17 42.12 44.65
N ARG A 450 10.47 42.04 44.37
CA ARG A 450 11.54 41.96 45.38
C ARG A 450 12.16 43.35 45.53
#